data_AF-A0A535HXJ9-F1
#
_entry.id   AF-A0A535HXJ9-F1
#
_cell.length_a   1.000
_cell.length_b   1.000
_cell.length_c   1.000
_cell.angle_alpha   90.00
_cell.angle_beta   90.00
_cell.angle_gamma   90.00
#
_symmetry.space_group_name_H-M   'P 1'
#
loop_
_entity.id
_entity.type
_entity.pdbx_description
1 polymer ?
#
loop_
_entity_poly.entity_id
_entity_poly.type
_entity_poly.pdbx_seq_one_letter_code
_entity_poly.pdbx_strand_id
1 'polypeptide(L)'
;GVGHEVDFTIADFVADLRAPTPTAAAALVVPDRAEAVREAHAHRARLWLAMDNLLTTRAEQARNLRRSLLRVSPQSGIARERQRIDERVRSLDKAVLARLGTLRERVHSRQRQLASLNPQAILARGYAIVRKDGHALSTVAQVAPGDRLLVRVSDGEFAATVSSEQ
;
A
#
# COMPACT_ATOMS: atom_id res chain seq x y z
N GLY A 1 -46.41 94.32 51.91
CA GLY A 1 -45.81 93.25 51.09
C GLY A 1 -44.83 92.52 51.96
N VAL A 2 -45.13 91.27 52.32
CA VAL A 2 -44.26 90.47 53.17
C VAL A 2 -43.26 89.77 52.24
N GLY A 3 -42.01 90.24 52.24
CA GLY A 3 -40.92 89.61 51.53
C GLY A 3 -40.56 88.31 52.23
N HIS A 4 -40.69 87.19 51.53
CA HIS A 4 -40.09 85.94 51.98
C HIS A 4 -38.64 85.95 51.47
N GLU A 5 -37.70 86.11 52.39
CA GLU A 5 -36.28 85.92 52.12
C GLU A 5 -36.06 84.43 51.81
N VAL A 6 -35.31 84.13 50.75
CA VAL A 6 -35.09 82.76 50.29
C VAL A 6 -33.85 82.21 51.00
N ASP A 7 -34.01 81.10 51.74
CA ASP A 7 -32.89 80.43 52.40
C ASP A 7 -31.96 79.76 51.37
N PHE A 8 -30.66 80.07 51.45
CA PHE A 8 -29.60 79.46 50.63
C PHE A 8 -28.67 78.60 51.51
N THR A 9 -28.16 77.51 50.95
CA THR A 9 -27.18 76.64 51.63
C THR A 9 -25.79 76.76 50.99
N ILE A 10 -24.74 76.40 51.73
CA ILE A 10 -23.36 76.36 51.19
C ILE A 10 -23.27 75.44 49.96
N ALA A 11 -24.08 74.36 49.91
CA ALA A 11 -24.14 73.46 48.77
C ALA A 11 -24.58 74.15 47.46
N ASP A 12 -25.45 75.17 47.54
CA ASP A 12 -25.87 75.95 46.37
C ASP A 12 -24.71 76.75 45.74
N PHE A 13 -23.67 77.08 46.52
CA PHE A 13 -22.52 77.85 46.06
C PHE A 13 -21.34 76.99 45.57
N VAL A 14 -21.34 75.69 45.85
CA VAL A 14 -20.24 74.77 45.49
C VAL A 14 -20.65 73.76 44.40
N ALA A 15 -21.95 73.65 44.09
CA ALA A 15 -22.44 72.73 43.06
C ALA A 15 -22.16 73.26 41.63
N ASP A 16 -21.58 72.40 40.77
CA ASP A 16 -21.35 72.70 39.34
C ASP A 16 -22.66 72.85 38.55
N LEU A 17 -23.74 72.23 39.03
CA LEU A 17 -25.06 72.27 38.41
C LEU A 17 -26.15 72.26 39.47
N ARG A 18 -27.08 73.21 39.39
CA ARG A 18 -28.23 73.31 40.31
C ARG A 18 -29.50 72.80 39.64
N ALA A 19 -30.22 71.93 40.32
CA ALA A 19 -31.54 71.47 39.90
C ALA A 19 -32.65 72.16 40.72
N PRO A 20 -33.74 72.63 40.09
CA PRO A 20 -34.80 73.36 40.78
C PRO A 20 -35.72 72.48 41.64
N THR A 21 -35.72 71.16 41.43
CA THR A 21 -36.50 70.19 42.22
C THR A 21 -35.73 68.88 42.36
N PRO A 22 -36.01 68.06 43.41
CA PRO A 22 -35.40 66.74 43.55
C PRO A 22 -35.59 65.83 42.32
N THR A 23 -36.74 65.93 41.64
CA THR A 23 -37.01 65.17 40.41
C THR A 23 -36.16 65.65 39.23
N ALA A 24 -35.92 66.95 39.11
CA ALA A 24 -35.02 67.50 38.10
C ALA A 24 -33.56 67.08 38.35
N ALA A 25 -33.14 67.02 39.63
CA ALA A 25 -31.82 66.50 40.00
C ALA A 25 -31.67 65.02 39.60
N ALA A 26 -32.71 64.21 39.87
CA ALA A 26 -32.72 62.82 39.47
C ALA A 26 -32.66 62.65 37.94
N ALA A 27 -33.39 63.45 37.17
CA ALA A 27 -33.35 63.40 35.70
C ALA A 27 -31.98 63.80 35.11
N LEU A 28 -31.25 64.70 35.77
CA LEU A 28 -29.91 65.14 35.34
C LEU A 28 -28.81 64.10 35.62
N VAL A 29 -28.98 63.27 36.66
CA VAL A 29 -27.98 62.26 37.07
C VAL A 29 -28.30 60.88 36.50
N VAL A 30 -29.55 60.62 36.11
CA VAL A 30 -29.97 59.32 35.55
C VAL A 30 -29.72 59.30 34.04
N PRO A 31 -28.86 58.39 33.54
CA PRO A 31 -28.62 58.27 32.11
C PRO A 31 -29.91 57.89 31.35
N ASP A 32 -30.04 58.36 30.10
CA ASP A 32 -31.16 57.98 29.25
C ASP A 32 -31.18 56.46 29.07
N ARG A 33 -32.23 55.83 29.60
CA ARG A 33 -32.45 54.38 29.48
C ARG A 33 -32.41 53.92 28.03
N ALA A 34 -32.90 54.73 27.08
CA ALA A 34 -32.88 54.38 25.67
C ALA A 34 -31.45 54.36 25.11
N GLU A 35 -30.58 55.27 25.57
CA GLU A 35 -29.16 55.30 25.19
C GLU A 35 -28.40 54.11 25.75
N ALA A 36 -28.54 53.83 27.05
CA ALA A 36 -27.89 52.68 27.69
C ALA A 36 -28.30 51.34 27.03
N VAL A 37 -29.56 51.20 26.63
CA VAL A 37 -30.04 50.01 25.89
C VAL A 37 -29.42 49.93 24.49
N ARG A 38 -29.29 51.05 23.77
CA ARG A 38 -28.63 51.08 22.45
C ARG A 38 -27.16 50.66 22.57
N GLU A 39 -26.44 51.18 23.56
CA GLU A 39 -25.05 50.82 23.81
C GLU A 39 -24.90 49.33 24.13
N ALA A 40 -25.74 48.80 25.03
CA ALA A 40 -25.73 47.39 25.37
C ALA A 40 -25.97 46.50 24.13
N HIS A 41 -26.90 46.87 23.25
CA HIS A 41 -27.11 46.17 21.99
C HIS A 41 -25.91 46.24 21.05
N ALA A 42 -25.26 47.41 20.94
CA ALA A 42 -24.06 47.59 20.13
C ALA A 42 -22.87 46.77 20.66
N HIS A 43 -22.66 46.75 21.99
CA HIS A 43 -21.65 45.90 22.63
C HIS A 43 -21.93 44.41 22.39
N ARG A 44 -23.19 43.98 22.51
CA ARG A 44 -23.60 42.59 22.22
C ARG A 44 -23.33 42.21 20.77
N ALA A 45 -23.68 43.07 19.82
CA ALA A 45 -23.44 42.81 18.39
C ALA A 45 -21.95 42.70 18.07
N ARG A 46 -21.12 43.60 18.63
CA ARG A 46 -19.66 43.54 18.49
C ARG A 46 -19.06 42.26 19.09
N LEU A 47 -19.52 41.87 20.27
CA LEU A 47 -19.06 40.65 20.92
C LEU A 47 -19.44 39.41 20.12
N TRP A 48 -20.67 39.37 19.58
CA TRP A 48 -21.12 38.28 18.73
C TRP A 48 -20.26 38.14 17.47
N LEU A 49 -20.01 39.24 16.75
CA LEU A 49 -19.15 39.25 15.57
C LEU A 49 -17.71 38.83 15.90
N ALA A 50 -17.15 39.31 17.02
CA ALA A 50 -15.81 38.92 17.45
C ALA A 50 -15.72 37.42 17.79
N MET A 51 -16.73 36.87 18.46
CA MET A 51 -16.79 35.44 18.79
C MET A 51 -16.94 34.59 17.54
N ASP A 52 -17.80 34.98 16.61
CA ASP A 52 -18.01 34.24 15.35
C ASP A 52 -16.72 34.19 14.51
N ASN A 53 -16.06 35.34 14.35
CA ASN A 53 -14.78 35.42 13.64
C ASN A 53 -13.69 34.57 14.33
N LEU A 54 -13.63 34.58 15.66
CA LEU A 54 -12.68 33.77 16.42
C LEU A 54 -12.93 32.28 16.20
N LEU A 55 -14.17 31.82 16.35
CA LEU A 55 -14.52 30.40 16.19
C LEU A 55 -14.28 29.93 14.77
N THR A 56 -14.65 30.73 13.77
CA THR A 56 -14.41 30.44 12.35
C THR A 56 -12.91 30.30 12.06
N THR A 57 -12.11 31.26 12.50
CA THR A 57 -10.65 31.22 12.34
C THR A 57 -10.02 30.00 13.00
N ARG A 58 -10.43 29.68 14.24
CA ARG A 58 -9.92 28.51 14.98
C ARG A 58 -10.33 27.19 14.33
N ALA A 59 -11.55 27.11 13.81
CA ALA A 59 -12.02 25.93 13.08
C ALA A 59 -11.22 25.71 11.78
N GLU A 60 -10.89 26.78 11.06
CA GLU A 60 -10.03 26.71 9.87
C GLU A 60 -8.61 26.28 10.20
N GLN A 61 -8.00 26.86 11.24
CA GLN A 61 -6.68 26.46 11.71
C GLN A 61 -6.65 24.97 12.10
N ALA A 62 -7.64 24.49 12.85
CA ALA A 62 -7.75 23.09 13.22
C ALA A 62 -7.89 22.17 12.00
N ARG A 63 -8.72 22.57 11.02
CA ARG A 63 -8.87 21.85 9.74
C ARG A 63 -7.55 21.79 8.96
N ASN A 64 -6.80 22.89 8.93
CA ASN A 64 -5.51 22.96 8.22
C ASN A 64 -4.43 22.12 8.91
N LEU A 65 -4.33 22.17 10.25
CA LEU A 65 -3.43 21.30 11.00
C LEU A 65 -3.78 19.83 10.80
N ARG A 66 -5.06 19.47 10.85
CA ARG A 66 -5.53 18.10 10.55
C ARG A 66 -5.09 17.65 9.16
N ARG A 67 -5.28 18.48 8.14
CA ARG A 67 -4.85 18.18 6.76
C ARG A 67 -3.33 18.03 6.66
N SER A 68 -2.57 18.91 7.30
CA SER A 68 -1.10 18.82 7.34
C SER A 68 -0.64 17.52 8.02
N LEU A 69 -1.22 17.18 9.16
CA LEU A 69 -0.96 15.92 9.86
C LEU A 69 -1.29 14.70 9.01
N LEU A 70 -2.42 14.71 8.28
CA LEU A 70 -2.77 13.61 7.37
C LEU A 70 -1.81 13.49 6.18
N ARG A 71 -1.30 14.62 5.68
CA ARG A 71 -0.32 14.64 4.58
C ARG A 71 1.05 14.10 5.01
N VAL A 72 1.47 14.42 6.24
CA VAL A 72 2.72 13.95 6.84
C VAL A 72 2.55 12.59 7.53
N SER A 73 1.31 12.12 7.70
CA SER A 73 1.03 10.87 8.41
C SER A 73 1.75 9.70 7.75
N PRO A 74 2.64 9.01 8.49
CA PRO A 74 3.39 7.88 7.97
C PRO A 74 2.47 6.69 7.67
N GLN A 75 1.22 6.69 8.14
CA GLN A 75 0.26 5.60 7.94
C GLN A 75 0.04 5.28 6.46
N SER A 76 -0.13 6.29 5.62
CA SER A 76 -0.29 6.10 4.18
C SER A 76 0.99 5.57 3.52
N GLY A 77 2.16 5.98 4.02
CA GLY A 77 3.46 5.45 3.59
C GLY A 77 3.62 3.98 3.97
N ILE A 78 3.36 3.65 5.23
CA ILE A 78 3.42 2.28 5.76
C ILE A 78 2.44 1.37 5.02
N ALA A 79 1.22 1.82 4.75
CA ALA A 79 0.23 1.05 3.98
C ALA A 79 0.72 0.75 2.57
N ARG A 80 1.32 1.73 1.87
CA ARG A 80 1.93 1.53 0.55
C ARG A 80 3.10 0.54 0.60
N GLU A 81 3.98 0.66 1.60
CA GLU A 81 5.11 -0.26 1.74
C GLU A 81 4.66 -1.69 2.08
N ARG A 82 3.61 -1.86 2.91
CA ARG A 82 2.98 -3.17 3.15
C ARG A 82 2.45 -3.77 1.86
N GLN A 83 1.70 -2.99 1.06
CA GLN A 83 1.19 -3.45 -0.23
C GLN A 83 2.34 -3.86 -1.17
N ARG A 84 3.43 -3.09 -1.23
CA ARG A 84 4.63 -3.43 -2.03
C ARG A 84 5.27 -4.73 -1.58
N ILE A 85 5.34 -4.98 -0.27
CA ILE A 85 5.85 -6.24 0.27
C ILE A 85 4.95 -7.39 -0.18
N ASP A 86 3.63 -7.27 -0.02
CA ASP A 86 2.68 -8.32 -0.41
C ASP A 86 2.76 -8.64 -1.92
N GLU A 87 2.89 -7.63 -2.77
CA GLU A 87 3.08 -7.79 -4.22
C GLU A 87 4.38 -8.52 -4.55
N ARG A 88 5.49 -8.15 -3.88
CA ARG A 88 6.79 -8.81 -4.06
C ARG A 88 6.79 -10.25 -3.58
N VAL A 89 6.16 -10.55 -2.44
CA VAL A 89 6.00 -11.92 -1.93
C VAL A 89 5.23 -12.77 -2.94
N ARG A 90 4.07 -12.29 -3.41
CA ARG A 90 3.29 -13.00 -4.44
C ARG A 90 4.07 -13.22 -5.74
N SER A 91 4.88 -12.24 -6.15
CA SER A 91 5.72 -12.36 -7.34
C SER A 91 6.83 -13.40 -7.14
N LEU A 92 7.47 -13.41 -5.97
CA LEU A 92 8.50 -14.37 -5.60
C LEU A 92 7.95 -15.80 -5.60
N ASP A 93 6.79 -16.03 -4.97
CA ASP A 93 6.17 -17.36 -4.91
C ASP A 93 5.90 -17.92 -6.32
N LYS A 94 5.36 -17.08 -7.21
CA LYS A 94 5.14 -17.45 -8.62
C LYS A 94 6.45 -17.77 -9.34
N ALA A 95 7.48 -16.95 -9.14
CA ALA A 95 8.79 -17.15 -9.78
C ALA A 95 9.46 -18.44 -9.29
N VAL A 96 9.37 -18.75 -8.00
CA VAL A 96 9.91 -19.98 -7.41
C VAL A 96 9.19 -21.20 -7.96
N LEU A 97 7.87 -21.20 -7.98
CA LEU A 97 7.08 -22.32 -8.52
C LEU A 97 7.38 -22.56 -10.00
N ALA A 98 7.43 -21.50 -10.81
CA ALA A 98 7.80 -21.59 -12.22
C ALA A 98 9.21 -22.16 -12.39
N ARG A 99 10.18 -21.67 -11.61
CA ARG A 99 11.57 -22.14 -11.67
C ARG A 99 11.69 -23.61 -11.30
N LEU A 100 11.00 -24.06 -10.25
CA LEU A 100 10.95 -25.47 -9.86
C LEU A 100 10.31 -26.34 -10.95
N GLY A 101 9.26 -25.87 -11.61
CA GLY A 101 8.65 -26.52 -12.76
C GLY A 101 9.66 -26.75 -13.90
N THR A 102 10.33 -25.68 -14.36
CA THR A 102 11.35 -25.78 -15.40
C THR A 102 12.50 -26.70 -15.02
N LEU A 103 12.95 -26.68 -13.77
CA LEU A 103 14.02 -27.56 -13.31
C LEU A 103 13.59 -29.04 -13.34
N ARG A 104 12.36 -29.35 -12.92
CA ARG A 104 11.81 -30.72 -13.00
C ARG A 104 11.73 -31.21 -14.44
N GLU A 105 11.24 -30.38 -15.36
CA GLU A 105 11.18 -30.74 -16.79
C GLU A 105 12.58 -31.00 -17.37
N ARG A 106 13.57 -30.18 -17.01
CA ARG A 106 14.97 -30.37 -17.45
C ARG A 106 15.54 -31.68 -16.93
N VAL A 107 15.28 -32.04 -15.67
CA VAL A 107 15.71 -33.33 -15.09
C VAL A 107 15.05 -34.48 -15.84
N HIS A 108 13.73 -34.45 -16.03
CA HIS A 108 13.03 -35.49 -16.78
C HIS A 108 13.50 -35.63 -18.23
N SER A 109 13.75 -34.51 -18.91
CA SER A 109 14.30 -34.52 -20.26
C SER A 109 15.68 -35.19 -20.32
N ARG A 110 16.58 -34.84 -19.40
CA ARG A 110 17.91 -35.47 -19.30
C ARG A 110 17.82 -36.95 -18.96
N GLN A 111 16.92 -37.35 -18.06
CA GLN A 111 16.67 -38.76 -17.75
C GLN A 111 16.21 -39.53 -18.99
N ARG A 112 15.30 -38.97 -19.79
CA ARG A 112 14.86 -39.59 -21.05
C ARG A 112 15.99 -39.71 -22.06
N GLN A 113 16.83 -38.69 -22.20
CA GLN A 113 18.01 -38.74 -23.06
C GLN A 113 18.99 -39.83 -22.62
N LEU A 114 19.31 -39.91 -21.32
CA LEU A 114 20.15 -40.98 -20.78
C LEU A 114 19.54 -42.36 -21.00
N ALA A 115 18.23 -42.51 -20.81
CA ALA A 115 17.53 -43.77 -21.05
C ALA A 115 17.57 -44.18 -22.54
N SER A 116 17.44 -43.23 -23.47
CA SER A 116 17.57 -43.51 -24.91
C SER A 116 18.98 -43.89 -25.34
N LEU A 117 20.00 -43.44 -24.60
CA LEU A 117 21.40 -43.75 -24.86
C LEU A 117 21.85 -45.05 -24.17
N ASN A 118 21.00 -45.69 -23.38
CA ASN A 118 21.33 -46.95 -22.71
C ASN A 118 21.14 -48.14 -23.68
N PRO A 119 22.22 -48.81 -24.13
CA PRO A 119 22.11 -49.96 -25.02
C PRO A 119 21.32 -51.11 -24.38
N GLN A 120 21.35 -51.24 -23.05
CA GLN A 120 20.55 -52.25 -22.35
C GLN A 120 19.04 -52.04 -22.53
N ALA A 121 18.58 -50.80 -22.68
CA ALA A 121 17.16 -50.53 -22.92
C ALA A 121 16.74 -50.97 -24.33
N ILE A 122 17.65 -50.94 -25.31
CA ILE A 122 17.43 -51.48 -26.66
C ILE A 122 17.45 -53.00 -26.62
N LEU A 123 18.42 -53.61 -25.91
CA LEU A 123 18.51 -55.06 -25.74
C LEU A 123 17.29 -55.64 -25.02
N ALA A 124 16.79 -54.96 -23.97
CA ALA A 124 15.60 -55.37 -23.22
C ALA A 124 14.30 -55.30 -24.02
N ARG A 125 14.27 -54.56 -25.15
CA ARG A 125 13.13 -54.52 -26.08
C ARG A 125 13.15 -55.65 -27.11
N GLY A 126 14.07 -56.61 -26.99
CA GLY A 126 14.17 -57.77 -27.88
C GLY A 126 15.06 -57.55 -29.10
N TYR A 127 15.80 -56.43 -29.16
CA TYR A 127 16.81 -56.22 -30.20
C TYR A 127 18.14 -56.84 -29.77
N ALA A 128 18.98 -57.18 -30.76
CA ALA A 128 20.33 -57.67 -30.53
C ALA A 128 21.36 -56.73 -31.18
N ILE A 129 22.53 -56.60 -30.56
CA ILE A 129 23.67 -55.90 -31.14
C ILE A 129 24.60 -56.96 -31.74
N VAL A 130 24.79 -56.91 -33.05
CA VAL A 130 25.64 -57.86 -33.77
C VAL A 130 27.02 -57.24 -34.00
N ARG A 131 28.08 -57.98 -33.69
CA ARG A 131 29.48 -57.54 -33.87
C ARG A 131 30.28 -58.54 -34.70
N LYS A 132 31.22 -58.02 -35.49
CA LYS A 132 32.27 -58.78 -36.18
C LYS A 132 33.62 -58.18 -35.78
N ASP A 133 34.56 -58.99 -35.33
CA ASP A 133 35.91 -58.55 -34.91
C ASP A 133 35.90 -57.33 -33.95
N GLY A 134 34.97 -57.33 -32.99
CA GLY A 134 34.79 -56.26 -32.01
C GLY A 134 34.01 -55.03 -32.49
N HIS A 135 33.69 -54.91 -33.78
CA HIS A 135 32.99 -53.78 -34.37
C HIS A 135 31.49 -54.08 -34.55
N ALA A 136 30.62 -53.15 -34.16
CA ALA A 136 29.18 -53.29 -34.37
C ALA A 136 28.82 -53.17 -35.86
N LEU A 137 28.03 -54.12 -36.35
CA LEU A 137 27.55 -54.13 -37.71
C LEU A 137 26.32 -53.24 -37.83
N SER A 138 26.32 -52.33 -38.80
CA SER A 138 25.20 -51.43 -39.08
C SER A 138 24.61 -51.64 -40.48
N THR A 139 25.28 -52.42 -41.33
CA THR A 139 24.88 -52.68 -42.72
C THR A 139 25.18 -54.12 -43.11
N VAL A 140 24.35 -54.69 -43.98
CA VAL A 140 24.51 -56.07 -44.50
C VAL A 140 25.78 -56.20 -45.36
N ALA A 141 26.25 -55.12 -46.00
CA ALA A 141 27.44 -55.16 -46.86
C ALA A 141 28.75 -55.45 -46.10
N GLN A 142 28.72 -55.39 -44.77
CA GLN A 142 29.86 -55.67 -43.91
C GLN A 142 30.00 -57.17 -43.56
N VAL A 143 29.11 -58.00 -44.11
CA VAL A 143 28.95 -59.40 -43.75
C VAL A 143 29.16 -60.28 -44.99
N ALA A 144 30.00 -61.30 -44.86
CA ALA A 144 30.26 -62.31 -45.88
C ALA A 144 29.80 -63.70 -45.39
N PRO A 145 29.37 -64.60 -46.31
CA PRO A 145 29.09 -65.98 -45.96
C PRO A 145 30.29 -66.65 -45.28
N GLY A 146 30.05 -67.35 -44.17
CA GLY A 146 31.08 -67.99 -43.36
C GLY A 146 31.64 -67.13 -42.23
N ASP A 147 31.30 -65.84 -42.15
CA ASP A 147 31.73 -64.98 -41.05
C ASP A 147 31.17 -65.45 -39.70
N ARG A 148 32.00 -65.35 -38.66
CA ARG A 148 31.57 -65.53 -37.26
C ARG A 148 31.17 -64.17 -36.69
N LEU A 149 29.94 -64.10 -36.20
CA LEU A 149 29.34 -62.92 -35.59
C LEU A 149 29.13 -63.18 -34.10
N LEU A 150 29.33 -62.14 -33.30
CA LEU A 150 28.99 -62.15 -31.89
C LEU A 150 27.68 -61.37 -31.71
N VAL A 151 26.63 -62.05 -31.27
CA VAL A 151 25.31 -61.47 -31.04
C VAL A 151 25.14 -61.24 -29.55
N ARG A 152 24.94 -59.98 -29.15
CA ARG A 152 24.63 -59.60 -27.78
C ARG A 152 23.14 -59.34 -27.63
N VAL A 153 22.53 -60.00 -26.67
CA VAL A 153 21.12 -59.85 -26.25
C VAL A 153 21.06 -59.35 -24.81
N SER A 154 19.86 -59.19 -24.24
CA SER A 154 19.67 -58.59 -22.91
C SER A 154 20.34 -59.37 -21.77
N ASP A 155 20.46 -60.69 -21.90
CA ASP A 155 20.89 -61.63 -20.87
C ASP A 155 22.26 -62.28 -21.14
N GLY A 156 22.88 -62.03 -22.29
CA GLY A 156 24.17 -62.63 -22.62
C GLY A 156 24.67 -62.37 -24.03
N GLU A 157 25.74 -63.09 -24.40
CA GLU A 157 26.34 -63.07 -25.73
C GLU A 157 26.46 -64.50 -26.27
N PHE A 158 26.18 -64.69 -27.55
CA PHE A 158 26.38 -65.97 -28.24
C PHE A 158 26.96 -65.76 -29.64
N ALA A 159 27.66 -66.78 -30.13
CA ALA A 159 28.23 -66.77 -31.47
C ALA A 159 27.21 -67.27 -32.51
N ALA A 160 27.13 -66.58 -33.65
CA ALA A 160 26.37 -66.98 -34.82
C ALA A 160 27.29 -67.03 -36.04
N THR A 161 27.00 -67.91 -36.99
CA THR A 161 27.76 -67.98 -38.25
C THR A 161 26.83 -67.61 -39.39
N VAL A 162 27.33 -66.80 -40.33
CA VAL A 162 26.56 -66.38 -41.50
C VAL A 162 26.48 -67.54 -42.49
N SER A 163 25.29 -68.08 -42.68
CA SER A 163 25.03 -69.01 -43.77
C SER A 163 24.96 -68.26 -45.10
N SER A 164 25.45 -68.87 -46.17
CA SER A 164 25.07 -68.47 -47.52
C SER A 164 23.59 -68.78 -47.71
N GLU A 165 22.74 -67.76 -47.73
CA GLU A 165 21.38 -67.91 -48.23
C GLU A 165 21.41 -67.95 -49.77
N GLN A 166 20.53 -68.77 -50.34
CA GLN A 166 20.30 -68.88 -51.79
C GLN A 166 19.71 -67.59 -52.37
#